data_AF-A0A916BU24-F1
#
_entry.id   AF-A0A916BU24-F1
#
_cell.length_a   1.000
_cell.length_b   1.000
_cell.length_c   1.000
_cell.angle_alpha   90.00
_cell.angle_beta   90.00
_cell.angle_gamma   90.00
#
_symmetry.space_group_name_H-M   'P 1'
#
loop_
_entity.id
_entity.type
_entity.pdbx_description
1 polymer ?
#
loop_
_entity_poly.entity_id
_entity_poly.type
_entity_poly.pdbx_seq_one_letter_code
_entity_poly.pdbx_strand_id
1 'polypeptide(L)'
;MPAKQTSLNRTRQTLVQRSATRSGKVQRAATAATEWEALQRSAAEPRSVSPVQVLALQRTAGNQAVSRLIQTKLSVGAAGDEYEQEADQVADQVMRMPLAPTVQHGTEDEELESEPVLQRTAAEPELAAADESVIQRTDSVEKPARLHIHTDLDAPKLGLAELLQGAVGHSWVSLEWKDPTTVPADMQAAHQPFLARGGKFADPMGFWPKMFHAYDPLLDEWQSLPPGQRVGYSTNPFSSYVPGQMLHPDNMHTPKATQSYELTRDEADNVIDYAESKRDAEYSVYFYNCTTFAKEAVEVAGKKPPSLSTLGICYPNALYEGIVKNQKAGVGTTEVDPLNGGAVTRVEGEEQAPKKK
;
A
#
# COMPACT_ATOMS: atom_id res chain seq x y z
N MET A 1 63.95 18.51 47.39
CA MET A 1 63.63 18.37 45.95
C MET A 1 63.26 16.90 45.75
N PRO A 2 61.97 16.53 45.62
CA PRO A 2 61.26 16.68 44.35
C PRO A 2 59.75 16.99 44.51
N ALA A 3 59.28 18.05 43.85
CA ALA A 3 57.85 18.32 43.66
C ALA A 3 57.68 18.86 42.24
N LYS A 4 57.64 17.98 41.23
CA LYS A 4 57.41 18.40 39.82
C LYS A 4 56.95 17.31 38.85
N GLN A 5 56.39 16.18 39.32
CA GLN A 5 56.07 15.06 38.41
C GLN A 5 54.57 14.71 38.29
N THR A 6 53.69 15.28 39.11
CA THR A 6 52.24 14.98 39.08
C THR A 6 51.41 15.90 38.17
N SER A 7 51.99 16.96 37.60
CA SER A 7 51.25 17.92 36.75
C SER A 7 51.36 17.65 35.24
N LEU A 8 52.24 16.76 34.79
CA LEU A 8 52.50 16.54 33.35
C LEU A 8 51.60 15.45 32.72
N ASN A 9 51.09 14.51 33.52
CA ASN A 9 50.27 13.41 32.98
C ASN A 9 48.80 13.80 32.72
N ARG A 10 48.28 14.84 33.37
CA ARG A 10 46.91 15.32 33.12
C ARG A 10 46.78 16.19 31.86
N THR A 11 47.88 16.82 31.44
CA THR A 11 47.94 17.71 30.27
C THR A 11 48.18 16.95 28.95
N ARG A 12 48.75 15.75 29.01
CA ARG A 12 48.95 14.91 27.80
C ARG A 12 47.68 14.18 27.35
N GLN A 13 46.79 13.78 28.26
CA GLN A 13 45.52 13.13 27.89
C GLN A 13 44.51 14.09 27.24
N THR A 14 44.53 15.37 27.59
CA THR A 14 43.61 16.39 27.05
C THR A 14 43.98 16.89 25.65
N LEU A 15 45.24 16.76 25.22
CA LEU A 15 45.69 17.19 23.89
C LEU A 15 45.39 16.15 22.80
N VAL A 16 45.46 14.85 23.14
CA VAL A 16 45.17 13.75 22.20
C VAL A 16 43.66 13.67 21.88
N GLN A 17 42.78 13.91 22.87
CA GLN A 17 41.33 13.96 22.66
C GLN A 17 40.84 15.16 21.83
N ARG A 18 41.57 16.28 21.83
CA ARG A 18 41.24 17.47 21.02
C ARG A 18 41.65 17.36 19.55
N SER A 19 42.56 16.45 19.23
CA SER A 19 43.08 16.26 17.87
C SER A 19 42.15 15.35 17.05
N ALA A 20 41.63 14.28 17.66
CA ALA A 20 40.67 13.36 17.05
C ALA A 20 39.31 14.01 16.74
N THR A 21 38.84 14.92 17.60
CA THR A 21 37.55 15.63 17.44
C THR A 21 37.57 16.71 16.36
N ARG A 22 38.75 17.22 15.99
CA ARG A 22 38.88 18.23 14.92
C ARG A 22 38.94 17.60 13.54
N SER A 23 39.53 16.41 13.38
CA SER A 23 39.56 15.67 12.11
C SER A 23 38.16 15.22 11.66
N GLY A 24 37.37 14.64 12.58
CA GLY A 24 36.00 14.19 12.27
C GLY A 24 35.01 15.33 11.97
N LYS A 25 35.25 16.55 12.50
CA LYS A 25 34.43 17.73 12.19
C LYS A 25 34.67 18.29 10.79
N VAL A 26 35.91 18.21 10.29
CA VAL A 26 36.24 18.70 8.95
C VAL A 26 35.74 17.71 7.89
N GLN A 27 35.78 16.41 8.15
CA GLN A 27 35.19 15.38 7.27
C GLN A 27 33.66 15.46 7.19
N ARG A 28 32.96 15.67 8.32
CA ARG A 28 31.50 15.86 8.34
C ARG A 28 31.01 17.12 7.62
N ALA A 29 31.81 18.19 7.60
CA ALA A 29 31.45 19.42 6.90
C ALA A 29 31.64 19.30 5.38
N ALA A 30 32.62 18.50 4.93
CA ALA A 30 32.86 18.25 3.51
C ALA A 30 31.75 17.37 2.90
N THR A 31 31.30 16.32 3.60
CA THR A 31 30.18 15.46 3.15
C THR A 31 28.84 16.20 3.14
N ALA A 32 28.55 17.03 4.15
CA ALA A 32 27.34 17.86 4.17
C ALA A 32 27.28 18.87 3.02
N ALA A 33 28.43 19.38 2.56
CA ALA A 33 28.50 20.26 1.40
C ALA A 33 28.26 19.51 0.06
N THR A 34 28.73 18.27 -0.05
CA THR A 34 28.49 17.42 -1.24
C THR A 34 27.04 16.92 -1.30
N GLU A 35 26.45 16.60 -0.14
CA GLU A 35 25.03 16.25 0.02
C GLU A 35 24.13 17.45 -0.28
N TRP A 36 24.55 18.68 0.05
CA TRP A 36 23.83 19.91 -0.30
C TRP A 36 23.85 20.21 -1.80
N GLU A 37 24.98 19.97 -2.49
CA GLU A 37 25.07 20.10 -3.96
C GLU A 37 24.31 18.99 -4.71
N ALA A 38 24.14 17.81 -4.10
CA ALA A 38 23.25 16.76 -4.61
C ALA A 38 21.76 17.11 -4.40
N LEU A 39 21.41 17.72 -3.26
CA LEU A 39 20.06 18.24 -2.96
C LEU A 39 19.66 19.41 -3.88
N GLN A 40 20.60 20.28 -4.26
CA GLN A 40 20.33 21.38 -5.19
C GLN A 40 20.08 20.89 -6.63
N ARG A 41 20.68 19.78 -7.05
CA ARG A 41 20.40 19.16 -8.37
C ARG A 41 19.06 18.44 -8.43
N SER A 42 18.57 17.87 -7.33
CA SER A 42 17.24 17.23 -7.28
C SER A 42 16.08 18.23 -7.27
N ALA A 43 16.32 19.51 -7.01
CA ALA A 43 15.30 20.56 -7.03
C ALA A 43 14.88 21.00 -8.45
N ALA A 44 15.57 20.51 -9.50
CA ALA A 44 15.29 20.87 -10.89
C ALA A 44 14.32 19.92 -11.62
N GLU A 45 14.01 18.73 -11.07
CA GLU A 45 13.15 17.73 -11.74
C GLU A 45 12.16 17.03 -10.76
N PRO A 46 10.91 17.51 -10.64
CA PRO A 46 9.95 17.04 -9.64
C PRO A 46 9.26 15.69 -9.96
N ARG A 47 9.79 14.88 -10.88
CA ARG A 47 9.16 13.59 -11.29
C ARG A 47 9.93 12.34 -10.88
N SER A 48 11.00 12.45 -10.11
CA SER A 48 11.86 11.30 -9.76
C SER A 48 12.29 11.26 -8.30
N VAL A 49 11.61 11.98 -7.40
CA VAL A 49 11.95 11.93 -5.97
C VAL A 49 11.32 10.68 -5.34
N SER A 50 12.16 9.76 -4.87
CA SER A 50 11.69 8.53 -4.24
C SER A 50 11.15 8.77 -2.82
N PRO A 51 10.24 7.92 -2.29
CA PRO A 51 9.71 8.07 -0.94
C PRO A 51 10.78 8.13 0.16
N VAL A 52 11.90 7.43 -0.05
CA VAL A 52 13.06 7.45 0.86
C VAL A 52 13.72 8.82 0.89
N GLN A 53 13.80 9.50 -0.25
CA GLN A 53 14.36 10.86 -0.35
C GLN A 53 13.44 11.90 0.27
N VAL A 54 12.11 11.72 0.16
CA VAL A 54 11.13 12.59 0.85
C VAL A 54 11.24 12.44 2.37
N LEU A 55 11.36 11.21 2.88
CA LEU A 55 11.58 10.94 4.30
C LEU A 55 12.91 11.47 4.81
N ALA A 56 13.99 11.35 4.02
CA ALA A 56 15.29 11.92 4.35
C ALA A 56 15.24 13.46 4.41
N LEU A 57 14.57 14.10 3.45
CA LEU A 57 14.36 15.55 3.44
C LEU A 57 13.51 16.00 4.64
N GLN A 58 12.48 15.25 4.98
CA GLN A 58 11.61 15.53 6.14
C GLN A 58 12.39 15.45 7.46
N ARG A 59 13.20 14.41 7.64
CA ARG A 59 13.99 14.19 8.87
C ARG A 59 15.08 15.25 9.04
N THR A 60 15.68 15.71 7.94
CA THR A 60 16.83 16.62 7.98
C THR A 60 16.42 18.10 7.96
N ALA A 61 15.42 18.47 7.16
CA ALA A 61 15.04 19.87 6.91
C ALA A 61 13.60 20.21 7.36
N GLY A 62 12.88 19.24 7.92
CA GLY A 62 11.53 19.40 8.45
C GLY A 62 10.45 19.48 7.37
N ASN A 63 9.19 19.44 7.82
CA ASN A 63 8.03 19.42 6.94
C ASN A 63 7.94 20.66 6.03
N GLN A 64 8.52 21.79 6.44
CA GLN A 64 8.58 23.01 5.62
C GLN A 64 9.38 22.80 4.32
N ALA A 65 10.45 22.01 4.34
CA ALA A 65 11.24 21.69 3.15
C ALA A 65 10.49 20.71 2.22
N VAL A 66 9.76 19.75 2.81
CA VAL A 66 8.90 18.80 2.09
C VAL A 66 7.71 19.53 1.45
N SER A 67 7.07 20.45 2.17
CA SER A 67 5.97 21.27 1.64
C SER A 67 6.42 22.13 0.46
N ARG A 68 7.65 22.66 0.46
CA ARG A 68 8.20 23.41 -0.70
C ARG A 68 8.50 22.51 -1.90
N LEU A 69 8.80 21.22 -1.68
CA LEU A 69 8.97 20.22 -2.74
C LEU A 69 7.62 19.85 -3.39
N ILE A 70 6.54 19.85 -2.59
CA ILE A 70 5.20 19.38 -2.99
C ILE A 70 4.30 20.54 -3.49
N GLN A 71 4.46 21.76 -2.97
CA GLN A 71 3.62 22.91 -3.31
C GLN A 71 4.14 23.69 -4.52
N THR A 72 3.93 23.18 -5.75
CA THR A 72 4.08 24.03 -6.96
C THR A 72 2.78 24.71 -7.38
N LYS A 73 1.64 24.48 -6.70
CA LYS A 73 0.41 25.26 -6.89
C LYS A 73 -0.37 25.41 -5.59
N LEU A 74 -0.43 26.62 -5.07
CA LEU A 74 -1.41 27.06 -4.08
C LEU A 74 -2.60 27.65 -4.84
N SER A 75 -3.78 27.02 -4.75
CA SER A 75 -5.04 27.79 -4.70
C SER A 75 -5.52 27.68 -3.28
N VAL A 76 -5.40 28.78 -2.53
CA VAL A 76 -5.98 28.87 -1.18
C VAL A 76 -7.48 29.09 -1.35
N GLY A 77 -8.30 28.38 -0.57
CA GLY A 77 -9.73 28.65 -0.48
C GLY A 77 -10.02 30.00 0.19
N ALA A 78 -11.29 30.36 0.30
CA ALA A 78 -11.66 31.62 0.95
C ALA A 78 -11.39 31.53 2.46
N ALA A 79 -11.01 32.64 3.09
CA ALA A 79 -10.82 32.68 4.54
C ALA A 79 -12.11 32.26 5.28
N GLY A 80 -11.97 31.35 6.23
CA GLY A 80 -13.06 30.75 7.00
C GLY A 80 -13.76 29.59 6.29
N ASP A 81 -13.16 29.01 5.25
CA ASP A 81 -13.72 27.80 4.63
C ASP A 81 -13.69 26.58 5.58
N GLU A 82 -14.41 25.53 5.19
CA GLU A 82 -14.55 24.32 5.99
C GLU A 82 -13.19 23.65 6.26
N TYR A 83 -12.23 23.77 5.34
CA TYR A 83 -10.92 23.15 5.47
C TYR A 83 -10.01 23.90 6.43
N GLU A 84 -10.10 25.24 6.48
CA GLU A 84 -9.39 26.06 7.46
C GLU A 84 -9.88 25.77 8.90
N GLN A 85 -11.19 25.60 9.06
CA GLN A 85 -11.79 25.26 10.37
C GLN A 85 -11.42 23.85 10.84
N GLU A 86 -11.39 22.87 9.94
CA GLU A 86 -10.94 21.51 10.25
C GLU A 86 -9.45 21.49 10.59
N ALA A 87 -8.62 22.25 9.86
CA ALA A 87 -7.19 22.36 10.14
C ALA A 87 -6.92 22.95 11.53
N ASP A 88 -7.65 24.00 11.92
CA ASP A 88 -7.52 24.63 13.24
C ASP A 88 -7.94 23.67 14.37
N GLN A 89 -9.02 22.89 14.17
CA GLN A 89 -9.49 21.92 15.16
C GLN A 89 -8.47 20.79 15.38
N VAL A 90 -7.87 20.27 14.31
CA VAL A 90 -6.82 19.25 14.39
C VAL A 90 -5.58 19.81 15.08
N ALA A 91 -5.17 21.04 14.78
CA ALA A 91 -4.02 21.68 15.40
C ALA A 91 -4.20 21.85 16.92
N ASP A 92 -5.37 22.33 17.35
CA ASP A 92 -5.72 22.48 18.77
C ASP A 92 -5.73 21.15 19.53
N GLN A 93 -6.13 20.07 18.87
CA GLN A 93 -6.17 18.74 19.45
C GLN A 93 -4.76 18.15 19.63
N VAL A 94 -3.87 18.34 18.64
CA VAL A 94 -2.47 17.88 18.72
C VAL A 94 -1.71 18.60 19.83
N MET A 95 -1.97 19.89 20.04
CA MET A 95 -1.34 20.67 21.10
C MET A 95 -1.75 20.23 22.52
N ARG A 96 -2.84 19.46 22.66
CA ARG A 96 -3.37 18.99 23.96
C ARG A 96 -2.91 17.58 24.33
N MET A 97 -2.11 16.91 23.51
CA MET A 97 -1.62 15.55 23.79
C MET A 97 -0.34 15.57 24.65
N PRO A 98 -0.27 14.83 25.77
CA PRO A 98 0.94 14.70 26.57
C PRO A 98 1.96 13.76 25.91
N LEU A 99 3.24 14.18 25.87
CA LEU A 99 4.35 13.34 25.37
C LEU A 99 4.78 12.29 26.41
N ALA A 100 4.83 11.03 26.00
CA ALA A 100 5.43 9.91 26.75
C ALA A 100 6.88 9.61 26.26
N PRO A 101 7.74 8.97 27.08
CA PRO A 101 9.19 9.07 26.97
C PRO A 101 9.84 8.05 26.02
N THR A 102 10.91 8.49 25.35
CA THR A 102 11.72 7.76 24.37
C THR A 102 12.70 6.76 25.01
N VAL A 103 12.75 5.52 24.50
CA VAL A 103 13.82 4.54 24.78
C VAL A 103 14.70 4.38 23.53
N GLN A 104 16.02 4.42 23.72
CA GLN A 104 17.06 4.39 22.69
C GLN A 104 17.65 2.99 22.52
N HIS A 105 17.90 2.58 21.27
CA HIS A 105 18.87 1.56 20.83
C HIS A 105 19.12 1.85 19.33
N GLY A 106 20.31 1.90 18.74
CA GLY A 106 21.64 1.34 19.05
C GLY A 106 22.14 0.70 17.76
N THR A 107 22.89 1.45 16.94
CA THR A 107 23.37 1.10 15.59
C THR A 107 24.71 0.37 15.62
N GLU A 108 24.90 -0.65 14.78
CA GLU A 108 26.23 -1.11 14.33
C GLU A 108 26.20 -1.40 12.81
N ASP A 109 27.12 -0.76 12.08
CA ASP A 109 27.44 -0.90 10.66
C ASP A 109 28.67 -1.81 10.49
N GLU A 110 28.79 -2.56 9.39
CA GLU A 110 30.09 -2.82 8.74
C GLU A 110 29.92 -2.99 7.21
N GLU A 111 30.74 -2.24 6.48
CA GLU A 111 30.90 -2.13 5.03
C GLU A 111 32.20 -2.85 4.61
N LEU A 112 32.44 -3.11 3.31
CA LEU A 112 33.72 -2.90 2.60
C LEU A 112 33.70 -3.48 1.16
N GLU A 113 33.68 -2.56 0.17
CA GLU A 113 34.61 -2.41 -0.98
C GLU A 113 34.82 -3.57 -2.00
N SER A 114 35.03 -3.41 -3.32
CA SER A 114 35.49 -2.30 -4.19
C SER A 114 35.32 -2.68 -5.70
N GLU A 115 35.17 -1.69 -6.60
CA GLU A 115 35.26 -1.83 -8.07
C GLU A 115 36.71 -1.65 -8.61
N PRO A 116 37.01 -1.84 -9.92
CA PRO A 116 36.96 -0.67 -10.82
C PRO A 116 36.56 -0.89 -12.30
N VAL A 117 36.23 0.26 -12.90
CA VAL A 117 35.79 0.67 -14.26
C VAL A 117 36.79 0.45 -15.42
N LEU A 118 36.28 0.16 -16.64
CA LEU A 118 36.87 0.54 -17.95
C LEU A 118 35.79 0.81 -19.04
N GLN A 119 36.12 1.63 -20.05
CA GLN A 119 35.23 2.50 -20.85
C GLN A 119 35.10 2.11 -22.35
N ARG A 120 33.93 2.41 -22.95
CA ARG A 120 33.57 2.74 -24.37
C ARG A 120 34.00 1.82 -25.55
N THR A 121 33.05 1.47 -26.41
CA THR A 121 32.84 2.08 -27.77
C THR A 121 31.56 1.57 -28.44
N ALA A 122 30.92 2.43 -29.24
CA ALA A 122 29.75 2.17 -30.06
C ALA A 122 30.07 1.46 -31.39
N ALA A 123 29.14 0.64 -31.89
CA ALA A 123 28.87 0.44 -33.32
C ALA A 123 27.61 -0.44 -33.50
N GLU A 124 26.56 0.11 -34.12
CA GLU A 124 25.58 -0.69 -34.87
C GLU A 124 26.25 -1.25 -36.14
N PRO A 125 25.78 -2.40 -36.64
CA PRO A 125 25.06 -2.30 -37.91
C PRO A 125 23.79 -3.15 -38.02
N GLU A 126 22.99 -2.67 -38.96
CA GLU A 126 21.71 -3.10 -39.51
C GLU A 126 21.73 -4.47 -40.24
N LEU A 127 20.52 -5.06 -40.33
CA LEU A 127 19.97 -5.93 -41.40
C LEU A 127 20.49 -7.37 -41.60
N ALA A 128 19.64 -8.34 -41.21
CA ALA A 128 19.30 -9.48 -42.07
C ALA A 128 17.85 -9.94 -41.81
N ALA A 129 17.06 -9.95 -42.88
CA ALA A 129 15.66 -10.34 -42.92
C ALA A 129 15.47 -11.87 -42.99
N ALA A 130 14.47 -12.37 -42.27
CA ALA A 130 13.70 -13.60 -42.48
C ALA A 130 12.63 -13.60 -41.36
N ASP A 131 11.35 -13.86 -41.53
CA ASP A 131 10.54 -14.38 -42.62
C ASP A 131 9.09 -13.97 -42.27
N GLU A 132 8.42 -13.26 -43.18
CA GLU A 132 6.99 -12.98 -43.07
C GLU A 132 6.21 -14.24 -43.44
N SER A 133 5.81 -15.01 -42.44
CA SER A 133 4.65 -15.90 -42.59
C SER A 133 3.56 -15.51 -41.61
N VAL A 134 2.69 -14.64 -42.12
CA VAL A 134 1.24 -14.58 -41.87
C VAL A 134 0.74 -15.63 -40.88
N ILE A 135 0.46 -15.21 -39.65
CA ILE A 135 -0.58 -15.83 -38.82
C ILE A 135 -1.64 -14.76 -38.60
N GLN A 136 -2.57 -14.67 -39.55
CA GLN A 136 -3.93 -14.25 -39.22
C GLN A 136 -4.54 -15.37 -38.38
N ARG A 137 -4.34 -15.30 -37.07
CA ARG A 137 -5.24 -15.95 -36.12
C ARG A 137 -6.02 -14.85 -35.44
N THR A 138 -7.30 -14.77 -35.79
CA THR A 138 -8.29 -14.27 -34.84
C THR A 138 -8.44 -15.32 -33.75
N ASP A 139 -7.42 -15.47 -32.91
CA ASP A 139 -7.52 -16.26 -31.68
C ASP A 139 -8.40 -15.44 -30.74
N SER A 140 -9.67 -15.82 -30.62
CA SER A 140 -10.44 -15.44 -29.45
C SER A 140 -9.70 -16.03 -28.25
N VAL A 141 -8.89 -15.21 -27.59
CA VAL A 141 -8.11 -15.65 -26.42
C VAL A 141 -9.10 -16.24 -25.42
N GLU A 142 -8.95 -17.53 -25.12
CA GLU A 142 -9.84 -18.24 -24.24
C GLU A 142 -9.79 -17.61 -22.85
N LYS A 143 -10.97 -17.32 -22.30
CA LYS A 143 -11.12 -16.78 -20.95
C LYS A 143 -11.80 -17.84 -20.09
N PRO A 144 -11.10 -18.82 -19.51
CA PRO A 144 -11.75 -19.92 -18.78
C PRO A 144 -12.22 -19.51 -17.38
N ALA A 145 -11.71 -18.39 -16.85
CA ALA A 145 -11.94 -17.98 -15.47
C ALA A 145 -12.71 -16.66 -15.36
N ARG A 146 -13.19 -16.36 -14.16
CA ARG A 146 -13.76 -15.08 -13.77
C ARG A 146 -13.19 -14.61 -12.46
N LEU A 147 -12.86 -13.33 -12.39
CA LEU A 147 -12.55 -12.66 -11.14
C LEU A 147 -13.76 -11.88 -10.67
N HIS A 148 -14.11 -12.00 -9.41
CA HIS A 148 -15.12 -11.19 -8.78
C HIS A 148 -14.48 -10.30 -7.71
N ILE A 149 -14.82 -9.02 -7.72
CA ILE A 149 -14.55 -8.10 -6.61
C ILE A 149 -15.85 -7.90 -5.84
N HIS A 150 -15.78 -8.13 -4.53
CA HIS A 150 -16.91 -8.10 -3.62
C HIS A 150 -16.75 -6.99 -2.59
N THR A 151 -17.88 -6.47 -2.13
CA THR A 151 -17.91 -5.63 -0.94
C THR A 151 -19.19 -5.88 -0.16
N ASP A 152 -19.08 -5.92 1.16
CA ASP A 152 -20.19 -5.72 2.07
C ASP A 152 -20.01 -4.39 2.82
N LEU A 153 -21.00 -4.04 3.64
CA LEU A 153 -21.06 -2.77 4.36
C LEU A 153 -21.64 -3.01 5.75
N ASP A 154 -20.91 -2.60 6.79
CA ASP A 154 -21.40 -2.63 8.18
C ASP A 154 -22.27 -1.41 8.50
N ALA A 155 -21.98 -0.28 7.85
CA ALA A 155 -22.69 0.97 7.99
C ALA A 155 -22.95 1.60 6.60
N PRO A 156 -24.09 2.30 6.40
CA PRO A 156 -24.40 2.93 5.13
C PRO A 156 -23.45 4.08 4.79
N LYS A 157 -22.83 4.69 5.80
CA LYS A 157 -21.81 5.73 5.64
C LYS A 157 -20.66 5.44 6.59
N LEU A 158 -19.45 5.72 6.11
CA LEU A 158 -18.24 5.60 6.90
C LEU A 158 -17.85 6.96 7.47
N GLY A 159 -17.95 7.12 8.79
CA GLY A 159 -17.45 8.27 9.53
C GLY A 159 -16.37 7.88 10.54
N LEU A 160 -15.88 8.86 11.30
CA LEU A 160 -14.90 8.62 12.37
C LEU A 160 -15.44 7.69 13.44
N ALA A 161 -16.73 7.79 13.79
CA ALA A 161 -17.34 6.94 14.81
C ALA A 161 -17.37 5.47 14.39
N GLU A 162 -17.73 5.18 13.14
CA GLU A 162 -17.76 3.84 12.56
C GLU A 162 -16.34 3.27 12.43
N LEU A 163 -15.39 4.09 11.99
CA LEU A 163 -13.97 3.71 11.91
C LEU A 163 -13.39 3.35 13.27
N LEU A 164 -13.70 4.13 14.31
CA LEU A 164 -13.28 3.82 15.68
C LEU A 164 -13.93 2.54 16.21
N GLN A 165 -15.15 2.21 15.76
CA GLN A 165 -15.90 1.03 16.20
C GLN A 165 -15.62 -0.23 15.38
N GLY A 166 -14.86 -0.14 14.30
CA GLY A 166 -14.58 -1.30 13.44
C GLY A 166 -15.63 -1.53 12.37
N ALA A 167 -16.67 -0.70 12.28
CA ALA A 167 -17.79 -0.85 11.37
C ALA A 167 -17.46 -0.30 9.97
N VAL A 168 -16.37 -0.80 9.38
CA VAL A 168 -15.79 -0.27 8.13
C VAL A 168 -16.26 -1.03 6.89
N GLY A 169 -16.96 -2.15 7.06
CA GLY A 169 -17.27 -3.09 5.98
C GLY A 169 -16.03 -3.84 5.51
N HIS A 170 -16.24 -4.74 4.55
CA HIS A 170 -15.21 -5.64 4.06
C HIS A 170 -15.22 -5.68 2.54
N SER A 171 -14.04 -5.87 1.97
CA SER A 171 -13.85 -6.08 0.53
C SER A 171 -12.92 -7.26 0.32
N TRP A 172 -13.23 -8.09 -0.66
CA TRP A 172 -12.44 -9.27 -1.01
C TRP A 172 -12.59 -9.58 -2.49
N VAL A 173 -11.80 -10.52 -2.98
CA VAL A 173 -11.97 -11.07 -4.34
C VAL A 173 -12.24 -12.56 -4.28
N SER A 174 -12.82 -13.10 -5.34
CA SER A 174 -12.95 -14.54 -5.53
C SER A 174 -12.58 -14.90 -6.96
N LEU A 175 -11.97 -16.07 -7.13
CA LEU A 175 -11.60 -16.58 -8.45
C LEU A 175 -12.48 -17.79 -8.79
N GLU A 176 -13.26 -17.67 -9.84
CA GLU A 176 -14.13 -18.72 -10.37
C GLU A 176 -13.49 -19.33 -11.62
N TRP A 177 -13.35 -20.65 -11.66
CA TRP A 177 -13.17 -21.36 -12.93
C TRP A 177 -14.54 -21.74 -13.48
N LYS A 178 -14.88 -21.31 -14.70
CA LYS A 178 -16.25 -21.44 -15.23
C LYS A 178 -16.71 -22.88 -15.35
N ASP A 179 -15.78 -23.79 -15.65
CA ASP A 179 -15.97 -25.23 -15.52
C ASP A 179 -14.96 -25.80 -14.50
N PRO A 180 -15.39 -26.12 -13.27
CA PRO A 180 -14.51 -26.61 -12.22
C PRO A 180 -13.75 -27.89 -12.58
N THR A 181 -14.22 -28.66 -13.56
CA THR A 181 -13.54 -29.88 -14.04
C THR A 181 -12.35 -29.59 -14.94
N THR A 182 -12.23 -28.34 -15.40
CA THR A 182 -11.15 -27.87 -16.29
C THR A 182 -10.09 -27.03 -15.56
N VAL A 183 -10.16 -26.95 -14.23
CA VAL A 183 -9.12 -26.30 -13.41
C VAL A 183 -7.78 -26.97 -13.70
N PRO A 184 -6.74 -26.22 -14.13
CA PRO A 184 -5.45 -26.82 -14.46
C PRO A 184 -4.81 -27.48 -13.24
N ALA A 185 -4.29 -28.70 -13.42
CA ALA A 185 -3.69 -29.49 -12.34
C ALA A 185 -2.39 -28.89 -11.77
N ASP A 186 -1.78 -27.99 -12.53
CA ASP A 186 -0.57 -27.23 -12.18
C ASP A 186 -0.87 -25.87 -11.51
N MET A 187 -2.15 -25.49 -11.35
CA MET A 187 -2.53 -24.37 -10.48
C MET A 187 -1.98 -24.57 -9.08
N GLN A 188 -1.62 -23.49 -8.40
CA GLN A 188 -1.02 -23.56 -7.07
C GLN A 188 -1.89 -24.36 -6.08
N ALA A 189 -1.27 -25.32 -5.39
CA ALA A 189 -1.97 -26.33 -4.60
C ALA A 189 -2.89 -25.76 -3.51
N ALA A 190 -2.59 -24.56 -2.99
CA ALA A 190 -3.42 -23.89 -1.98
C ALA A 190 -4.81 -23.48 -2.51
N HIS A 191 -4.93 -23.20 -3.82
CA HIS A 191 -6.15 -22.68 -4.47
C HIS A 191 -7.01 -23.79 -5.09
N GLN A 192 -6.39 -24.89 -5.56
CA GLN A 192 -7.08 -26.01 -6.22
C GLN A 192 -8.35 -26.50 -5.50
N PRO A 193 -8.35 -26.80 -4.19
CA PRO A 193 -9.54 -27.33 -3.51
C PRO A 193 -10.69 -26.32 -3.41
N PHE A 194 -10.42 -25.03 -3.59
CA PHE A 194 -11.45 -23.98 -3.59
C PHE A 194 -11.99 -23.75 -5.00
N LEU A 195 -11.12 -23.71 -6.01
CA LEU A 195 -11.50 -23.58 -7.42
C LEU A 195 -12.39 -24.75 -7.88
N ALA A 196 -12.09 -25.96 -7.42
CA ALA A 196 -12.88 -27.16 -7.72
C ALA A 196 -14.33 -27.10 -7.19
N ARG A 197 -14.66 -26.18 -6.28
CA ARG A 197 -16.04 -25.99 -5.78
C ARG A 197 -16.92 -25.30 -6.81
N GLY A 198 -16.33 -24.47 -7.67
CA GLY A 198 -17.03 -23.67 -8.66
C GLY A 198 -17.92 -22.56 -8.09
N GLY A 199 -18.46 -21.74 -8.99
CA GLY A 199 -19.34 -20.63 -8.66
C GLY A 199 -18.60 -19.36 -8.25
N LYS A 200 -19.35 -18.26 -8.15
CA LYS A 200 -18.84 -16.90 -7.86
C LYS A 200 -18.14 -16.71 -6.51
N PHE A 201 -18.15 -17.72 -5.65
CA PHE A 201 -17.48 -17.71 -4.34
C PHE A 201 -16.41 -18.80 -4.24
N ALA A 202 -16.04 -19.40 -5.38
CA ALA A 202 -14.87 -20.24 -5.45
C ALA A 202 -13.62 -19.40 -5.12
N ASP A 203 -12.70 -20.01 -4.40
CA ASP A 203 -11.41 -19.44 -4.03
C ASP A 203 -11.46 -17.97 -3.53
N PRO A 204 -12.17 -17.70 -2.42
CA PRO A 204 -12.28 -16.35 -1.90
C PRO A 204 -11.00 -15.95 -1.16
N MET A 205 -10.44 -14.80 -1.53
CA MET A 205 -9.20 -14.23 -1.01
C MET A 205 -9.47 -12.85 -0.41
N GLY A 206 -9.20 -12.70 0.89
CA GLY A 206 -9.28 -11.43 1.61
C GLY A 206 -7.95 -11.06 2.28
N PHE A 207 -7.77 -9.78 2.58
CA PHE A 207 -6.59 -9.28 3.29
C PHE A 207 -7.01 -8.54 4.55
N TRP A 208 -6.52 -9.01 5.70
CA TRP A 208 -6.99 -8.61 7.01
C TRP A 208 -5.81 -8.21 7.89
N PRO A 209 -6.04 -7.38 8.93
CA PRO A 209 -5.07 -7.30 10.00
C PRO A 209 -4.95 -8.68 10.66
N LYS A 210 -3.75 -9.01 11.14
CA LYS A 210 -3.51 -10.24 11.89
C LYS A 210 -4.12 -10.11 13.28
N MET A 211 -5.41 -10.40 13.34
CA MET A 211 -6.18 -10.50 14.57
C MET A 211 -5.86 -11.85 15.22
N PHE A 212 -5.10 -11.80 16.33
CA PHE A 212 -4.75 -12.94 17.17
C PHE A 212 -3.69 -13.87 16.56
N HIS A 213 -2.47 -13.81 17.10
CA HIS A 213 -1.67 -15.03 17.15
C HIS A 213 -2.48 -16.03 17.98
N ALA A 214 -2.64 -17.27 17.50
CA ALA A 214 -3.44 -18.30 18.19
C ALA A 214 -2.98 -18.61 19.64
N TYR A 215 -1.94 -17.95 20.15
CA TYR A 215 -1.49 -17.89 21.54
C TYR A 215 -0.80 -16.54 21.81
N ASP A 216 -1.56 -15.43 21.72
CA ASP A 216 -1.06 -14.13 22.18
C ASP A 216 -1.54 -13.85 23.62
N PRO A 217 -0.65 -13.69 24.62
CA PRO A 217 -1.03 -13.22 25.95
C PRO A 217 -1.72 -11.84 25.95
N LEU A 218 -1.74 -11.13 24.83
CA LEU A 218 -2.42 -9.84 24.65
C LEU A 218 -3.93 -9.93 24.41
N LEU A 219 -4.53 -11.13 24.33
CA LEU A 219 -5.99 -11.28 24.16
C LEU A 219 -6.79 -10.67 25.32
N ASP A 220 -6.32 -10.90 26.55
CA ASP A 220 -6.93 -10.34 27.76
C ASP A 220 -6.75 -8.81 27.82
N GLU A 221 -5.60 -8.32 27.36
CA GLU A 221 -5.31 -6.88 27.26
C GLU A 221 -6.22 -6.21 26.22
N TRP A 222 -6.41 -6.81 25.05
CA TRP A 222 -7.34 -6.33 24.01
C TRP A 222 -8.80 -6.30 24.49
N GLN A 223 -9.26 -7.33 25.20
CA GLN A 223 -10.61 -7.32 25.79
C GLN A 223 -10.77 -6.23 26.86
N SER A 224 -9.68 -5.83 27.51
CA SER A 224 -9.67 -4.75 28.50
C SER A 224 -9.61 -3.34 27.88
N LEU A 225 -9.22 -3.21 26.61
CA LEU A 225 -9.19 -1.93 25.91
C LEU A 225 -10.61 -1.34 25.79
N PRO A 226 -10.76 0.00 25.79
CA PRO A 226 -12.05 0.64 25.52
C PRO A 226 -12.57 0.24 24.13
N PRO A 227 -13.89 0.20 23.89
CA PRO A 227 -14.48 -0.32 22.65
C PRO A 227 -13.87 0.22 21.35
N GLY A 228 -13.48 1.50 21.33
CA GLY A 228 -12.85 2.14 20.16
C GLY A 228 -11.38 1.77 19.87
N GLN A 229 -10.79 0.93 20.72
CA GLN A 229 -9.44 0.36 20.58
C GLN A 229 -9.46 -1.17 20.43
N ARG A 230 -10.67 -1.75 20.37
CA ARG A 230 -10.88 -3.18 20.11
C ARG A 230 -11.00 -3.49 18.62
N VAL A 231 -10.36 -2.69 17.77
CA VAL A 231 -10.33 -2.91 16.34
C VAL A 231 -8.97 -3.48 15.98
N GLY A 232 -8.91 -4.41 15.03
CA GLY A 232 -7.68 -5.15 14.70
C GLY A 232 -6.58 -4.34 14.05
N TYR A 233 -6.80 -3.05 13.90
CA TYR A 233 -5.95 -2.14 13.17
C TYR A 233 -5.79 -0.86 13.98
N SER A 234 -4.71 -0.13 13.72
CA SER A 234 -4.49 1.16 14.37
C SER A 234 -5.35 2.25 13.71
N THR A 235 -6.11 2.95 14.54
CA THR A 235 -6.90 4.13 14.14
C THR A 235 -6.05 5.40 14.08
N ASN A 236 -4.77 5.35 14.51
CA ASN A 236 -3.84 6.47 14.39
C ASN A 236 -3.23 6.50 12.98
N PRO A 237 -3.49 7.54 12.16
CA PRO A 237 -2.95 7.61 10.80
C PRO A 237 -1.42 7.75 10.75
N PHE A 238 -0.78 8.23 11.83
CA PHE A 238 0.68 8.38 11.90
C PHE A 238 1.42 7.10 12.33
N SER A 239 0.67 6.09 12.80
CA SER A 239 1.20 4.79 13.21
C SER A 239 0.15 3.72 12.91
N SER A 240 -0.28 3.66 11.64
CA SER A 240 -1.44 2.86 11.23
C SER A 240 -1.12 1.41 10.87
N TYR A 241 0.14 1.12 10.56
CA TYR A 241 0.55 -0.19 10.08
C TYR A 241 0.66 -1.19 11.22
N VAL A 242 0.08 -2.37 10.99
CA VAL A 242 0.12 -3.55 11.85
C VAL A 242 0.43 -4.77 10.97
N PRO A 243 0.88 -5.91 11.51
CA PRO A 243 0.97 -7.13 10.73
C PRO A 243 -0.37 -7.46 10.07
N GLY A 244 -0.36 -7.69 8.76
CA GLY A 244 -1.50 -8.15 7.97
C GLY A 244 -1.32 -9.60 7.54
N GLN A 245 -2.39 -10.15 6.98
CA GLN A 245 -2.38 -11.49 6.41
C GLN A 245 -3.44 -11.63 5.32
N MET A 246 -3.06 -12.30 4.23
CA MET A 246 -4.00 -12.78 3.22
C MET A 246 -4.58 -14.13 3.67
N LEU A 247 -5.91 -14.24 3.71
CA LEU A 247 -6.63 -15.45 4.17
C LEU A 247 -7.69 -15.92 3.16
N HIS A 248 -7.83 -17.24 3.09
CA HIS A 248 -8.92 -17.99 2.45
C HIS A 248 -9.32 -19.17 3.36
N PRO A 249 -10.57 -19.67 3.31
CA PRO A 249 -11.72 -19.03 2.68
C PRO A 249 -12.34 -17.95 3.58
N ASP A 250 -12.86 -16.88 2.98
CA ASP A 250 -13.86 -16.04 3.64
C ASP A 250 -15.26 -16.59 3.36
N ASN A 251 -15.94 -17.07 4.41
CA ASN A 251 -17.31 -17.58 4.34
C ASN A 251 -18.28 -16.76 5.21
N MET A 252 -17.81 -15.67 5.85
CA MET A 252 -18.56 -14.98 6.90
C MET A 252 -19.39 -13.81 6.37
N HIS A 253 -19.15 -13.39 5.14
CA HIS A 253 -19.72 -12.17 4.57
C HIS A 253 -20.61 -12.44 3.35
N THR A 254 -21.71 -11.69 3.24
CA THR A 254 -22.59 -11.69 2.06
C THR A 254 -22.43 -10.36 1.34
N PRO A 255 -22.00 -10.33 0.07
CA PRO A 255 -21.69 -9.07 -0.60
C PRO A 255 -22.96 -8.24 -0.85
N LYS A 256 -22.85 -6.94 -0.59
CA LYS A 256 -23.82 -5.92 -1.01
C LYS A 256 -23.63 -5.50 -2.45
N ALA A 257 -22.41 -5.58 -2.97
CA ALA A 257 -22.17 -5.39 -4.38
C ALA A 257 -21.04 -6.29 -4.87
N THR A 258 -21.13 -6.69 -6.14
CA THR A 258 -20.13 -7.50 -6.83
C THR A 258 -19.94 -6.98 -8.24
N GLN A 259 -18.70 -6.90 -8.71
CA GLN A 259 -18.37 -6.72 -10.12
C GLN A 259 -17.49 -7.87 -10.60
N SER A 260 -17.74 -8.37 -11.81
CA SER A 260 -17.08 -9.55 -12.37
C SER A 260 -16.34 -9.24 -13.67
N TYR A 261 -15.23 -9.95 -13.88
CA TYR A 261 -14.35 -9.80 -15.04
C TYR A 261 -14.03 -11.16 -15.64
N GLU A 262 -13.95 -11.26 -16.96
CA GLU A 262 -13.60 -12.51 -17.63
C GLU A 262 -12.07 -12.58 -17.78
N LEU A 263 -11.46 -13.64 -17.27
CA LEU A 263 -10.02 -13.81 -17.21
C LEU A 263 -9.53 -14.91 -18.13
N THR A 264 -8.43 -14.63 -18.83
CA THR A 264 -7.54 -15.66 -19.38
C THR A 264 -6.85 -16.43 -18.25
N ARG A 265 -6.20 -17.55 -18.59
CA ARG A 265 -5.42 -18.32 -17.62
C ARG A 265 -4.30 -17.47 -17.00
N ASP A 266 -3.48 -16.82 -17.82
CA ASP A 266 -2.34 -16.01 -17.34
C ASP A 266 -2.81 -14.85 -16.44
N GLU A 267 -3.96 -14.24 -16.74
CA GLU A 267 -4.55 -13.22 -15.88
C GLU A 267 -4.99 -13.79 -14.53
N ALA A 268 -5.49 -15.03 -14.49
CA ALA A 268 -5.87 -15.71 -13.25
C ALA A 268 -4.64 -16.10 -12.41
N ASP A 269 -3.57 -16.58 -13.05
CA ASP A 269 -2.29 -16.89 -12.40
C ASP A 269 -1.70 -15.62 -11.75
N ASN A 270 -1.74 -14.47 -12.45
CA ASN A 270 -1.30 -13.19 -11.87
C ASN A 270 -2.06 -12.79 -10.60
N VAL A 271 -3.36 -13.10 -10.52
CA VAL A 271 -4.17 -12.81 -9.31
C VAL A 271 -3.74 -13.70 -8.16
N ILE A 272 -3.51 -14.98 -8.41
CA ILE A 272 -3.04 -15.95 -7.42
C ILE A 272 -1.66 -15.55 -6.89
N ASP A 273 -0.70 -15.31 -7.78
CA ASP A 273 0.66 -14.90 -7.41
C ASP A 273 0.64 -13.61 -6.58
N TYR A 274 -0.18 -12.64 -6.97
CA TYR A 274 -0.38 -11.41 -6.22
C TYR A 274 -0.96 -11.69 -4.82
N ALA A 275 -2.03 -12.48 -4.72
CA ALA A 275 -2.66 -12.78 -3.43
C ALA A 275 -1.68 -13.44 -2.46
N GLU A 276 -0.94 -14.45 -2.95
CA GLU A 276 0.06 -15.18 -2.18
C GLU A 276 1.24 -14.29 -1.74
N SER A 277 1.62 -13.30 -2.56
CA SER A 277 2.65 -12.33 -2.19
C SER A 277 2.29 -11.47 -0.96
N LYS A 278 1.01 -11.47 -0.55
CA LYS A 278 0.50 -10.65 0.58
C LYS A 278 0.27 -11.45 1.86
N ARG A 279 0.72 -12.71 1.95
CA ARG A 279 0.55 -13.55 3.16
C ARG A 279 1.14 -12.93 4.42
N ASP A 280 2.24 -12.16 4.30
CA ASP A 280 2.93 -11.52 5.41
C ASP A 280 3.06 -9.99 5.24
N ALA A 281 2.20 -9.37 4.41
CA ALA A 281 2.23 -7.92 4.18
C ALA A 281 1.67 -7.13 5.38
N GLU A 282 2.10 -5.88 5.55
CA GLU A 282 1.53 -5.00 6.58
C GLU A 282 0.13 -4.49 6.19
N TYR A 283 -0.76 -4.40 7.18
CA TYR A 283 -2.10 -3.86 7.05
C TYR A 283 -2.18 -2.45 7.63
N SER A 284 -2.81 -1.54 6.90
CA SER A 284 -3.23 -0.23 7.39
C SER A 284 -4.64 0.08 6.89
N VAL A 285 -5.54 0.41 7.81
CA VAL A 285 -6.92 0.80 7.46
C VAL A 285 -6.98 2.01 6.52
N TYR A 286 -5.95 2.87 6.52
CA TYR A 286 -5.88 4.09 5.71
C TYR A 286 -5.14 3.91 4.38
N PHE A 287 -4.06 3.12 4.38
CA PHE A 287 -3.10 3.11 3.26
C PHE A 287 -3.03 1.78 2.51
N TYR A 288 -3.27 0.66 3.19
CA TYR A 288 -3.22 -0.67 2.57
C TYR A 288 -4.11 -1.64 3.34
N ASN A 289 -5.38 -1.71 2.91
CA ASN A 289 -6.46 -2.46 3.56
C ASN A 289 -7.08 -3.48 2.60
N CYS A 290 -8.16 -4.13 3.03
CA CYS A 290 -8.91 -5.11 2.25
C CYS A 290 -9.38 -4.57 0.89
N THR A 291 -9.83 -3.31 0.80
CA THR A 291 -10.26 -2.68 -0.46
C THR A 291 -9.07 -2.36 -1.38
N THR A 292 -7.93 -1.95 -0.83
CA THR A 292 -6.70 -1.73 -1.59
C THR A 292 -6.20 -3.06 -2.17
N PHE A 293 -6.22 -4.11 -1.36
CA PHE A 293 -5.88 -5.46 -1.80
C PHE A 293 -6.74 -5.91 -2.98
N ALA A 294 -8.07 -5.75 -2.86
CA ALA A 294 -9.01 -6.14 -3.90
C ALA A 294 -8.86 -5.31 -5.18
N LYS A 295 -8.56 -4.00 -5.05
CA LYS A 295 -8.23 -3.12 -6.18
C LYS A 295 -7.03 -3.64 -6.96
N GLU A 296 -5.92 -3.89 -6.26
CA GLU A 296 -4.69 -4.34 -6.88
C GLU A 296 -4.85 -5.72 -7.51
N ALA A 297 -5.62 -6.64 -6.91
CA ALA A 297 -5.98 -7.93 -7.53
C ALA A 297 -6.65 -7.76 -8.91
N VAL A 298 -7.57 -6.81 -9.04
CA VAL A 298 -8.20 -6.49 -10.34
C VAL A 298 -7.19 -5.86 -11.32
N GLU A 299 -6.27 -5.03 -10.83
CA GLU A 299 -5.25 -4.36 -11.67
C GLU A 299 -4.18 -5.33 -12.18
N VAL A 300 -3.71 -6.30 -11.37
CA VAL A 300 -2.75 -7.32 -11.81
C VAL A 300 -3.38 -8.30 -12.81
N ALA A 301 -4.70 -8.50 -12.75
CA ALA A 301 -5.47 -9.22 -13.77
C ALA A 301 -5.60 -8.43 -15.09
N GLY A 302 -4.99 -7.25 -15.20
CA GLY A 302 -5.08 -6.38 -16.37
C GLY A 302 -6.44 -5.69 -16.55
N LYS A 303 -7.30 -5.73 -15.53
CA LYS A 303 -8.65 -5.16 -15.58
C LYS A 303 -8.69 -3.80 -14.91
N LYS A 304 -9.80 -3.08 -15.13
CA LYS A 304 -10.03 -1.78 -14.52
C LYS A 304 -10.98 -1.92 -13.32
N PRO A 305 -10.51 -1.62 -12.09
CA PRO A 305 -11.38 -1.65 -10.92
C PRO A 305 -12.44 -0.54 -10.99
N PRO A 306 -13.58 -0.71 -10.31
CA PRO A 306 -14.51 0.39 -10.06
C PRO A 306 -13.85 1.52 -9.28
N SER A 307 -14.49 2.69 -9.28
CA SER A 307 -14.11 3.75 -8.34
C SER A 307 -14.30 3.21 -6.93
N LEU A 308 -13.25 3.22 -6.12
CA LEU A 308 -13.29 2.58 -4.80
C LEU A 308 -12.56 3.40 -3.73
N SER A 309 -12.28 4.66 -4.06
CA SER A 309 -11.58 5.59 -3.18
C SER A 309 -12.22 6.97 -3.18
N THR A 310 -12.16 7.63 -2.03
CA THR A 310 -12.44 9.07 -1.88
C THR A 310 -11.18 9.74 -1.37
N LEU A 311 -10.75 10.83 -2.01
CA LEU A 311 -9.50 11.54 -1.71
C LEU A 311 -8.25 10.62 -1.66
N GLY A 312 -8.25 9.53 -2.46
CA GLY A 312 -7.14 8.58 -2.54
C GLY A 312 -7.17 7.45 -1.50
N ILE A 313 -8.09 7.48 -0.53
CA ILE A 313 -8.26 6.40 0.46
C ILE A 313 -9.25 5.38 -0.07
N CYS A 314 -8.85 4.11 -0.17
CA CYS A 314 -9.71 3.01 -0.61
C CYS A 314 -10.54 2.48 0.56
N TYR A 315 -11.85 2.30 0.38
CA TYR A 315 -12.71 1.71 1.42
C TYR A 315 -14.00 1.08 0.85
N PRO A 316 -14.65 0.16 1.60
CA PRO A 316 -15.79 -0.64 1.11
C PRO A 316 -16.98 0.18 0.61
N ASN A 317 -17.39 1.25 1.31
CA ASN A 317 -18.50 2.09 0.86
C ASN A 317 -18.21 2.76 -0.49
N ALA A 318 -16.97 3.24 -0.73
CA ALA A 318 -16.61 3.81 -2.02
C ALA A 318 -16.63 2.74 -3.13
N LEU A 319 -16.17 1.51 -2.82
CA LEU A 319 -16.27 0.38 -3.75
C LEU A 319 -17.73 0.08 -4.13
N TYR A 320 -18.62 0.03 -3.15
CA TYR A 320 -20.06 -0.16 -3.38
C TYR A 320 -20.62 0.93 -4.30
N GLU A 321 -20.35 2.20 -4.01
CA GLU A 321 -20.79 3.33 -4.84
C GLU A 321 -20.24 3.25 -6.27
N GLY A 322 -18.98 2.83 -6.43
CA GLY A 322 -18.36 2.60 -7.73
C GLY A 322 -19.03 1.49 -8.54
N ILE A 323 -19.37 0.37 -7.91
CA ILE A 323 -20.07 -0.74 -8.57
C ILE A 323 -21.49 -0.29 -8.96
N VAL A 324 -22.22 0.43 -8.10
CA VAL A 324 -23.53 1.00 -8.43
C VAL A 324 -23.45 1.96 -9.61
N LYS A 325 -22.40 2.79 -9.67
CA LYS A 325 -22.17 3.71 -10.79
C LYS A 325 -21.90 2.93 -12.09
N ASN A 326 -21.05 1.91 -12.04
CA ASN A 326 -20.76 1.05 -13.19
C ASN A 326 -22.02 0.32 -13.67
N GLN A 327 -22.83 -0.21 -12.75
CA GLN A 327 -24.10 -0.87 -13.07
C GLN A 327 -25.03 0.06 -13.85
N LYS A 328 -25.22 1.30 -13.37
CA LYS A 328 -26.04 2.32 -14.05
C LYS A 328 -25.50 2.70 -15.43
N ALA A 329 -24.18 2.64 -15.59
CA ALA A 329 -23.51 2.94 -16.86
C ALA A 329 -23.45 1.75 -17.82
N GLY A 330 -23.93 0.56 -17.41
CA GLY A 330 -23.80 -0.67 -18.22
C GLY A 330 -22.35 -1.13 -18.39
N VAL A 331 -21.50 -0.89 -17.38
CA VAL A 331 -20.07 -1.15 -17.44
C VAL A 331 -19.72 -2.41 -16.63
N GLY A 332 -19.31 -3.46 -17.34
CA GLY A 332 -19.01 -4.78 -16.79
C GLY A 332 -20.22 -5.50 -16.19
N THR A 333 -20.02 -6.75 -15.79
CA THR A 333 -21.06 -7.54 -15.12
C THR A 333 -21.12 -7.19 -13.65
N THR A 334 -22.27 -6.71 -13.18
CA THR A 334 -22.46 -6.22 -11.80
C THR A 334 -23.69 -6.85 -11.16
N GLU A 335 -23.61 -7.10 -9.85
CA GLU A 335 -24.71 -7.55 -9.00
C GLU A 335 -24.77 -6.63 -7.77
N VAL A 336 -25.93 -6.05 -7.47
CA VAL A 336 -26.11 -5.06 -6.40
C VAL A 336 -27.32 -5.40 -5.55
N ASP A 337 -27.12 -5.46 -4.23
CA ASP A 337 -28.16 -5.50 -3.20
C ASP A 337 -28.36 -4.07 -2.64
N PRO A 338 -29.46 -3.37 -2.99
CA PRO A 338 -29.66 -1.97 -2.64
C PRO A 338 -29.79 -1.72 -1.13
N LEU A 339 -29.05 -0.74 -0.61
CA LEU A 339 -29.09 -0.35 0.81
C LEU A 339 -30.48 0.07 1.34
N ASN A 340 -31.35 0.58 0.48
CA ASN A 340 -32.67 1.10 0.87
C ASN A 340 -33.77 0.03 0.92
N GLY A 341 -33.40 -1.26 0.77
CA GLY A 341 -34.36 -2.35 0.56
C GLY A 341 -34.81 -2.38 -0.90
N GLY A 342 -34.67 -3.53 -1.52
CA GLY A 342 -35.00 -3.76 -2.93
C GLY A 342 -34.62 -5.17 -3.36
N ALA A 343 -34.98 -5.54 -4.58
CA ALA A 343 -34.50 -6.79 -5.15
C ALA A 343 -33.03 -6.64 -5.55
N VAL A 344 -32.24 -7.70 -5.35
CA VAL A 344 -30.89 -7.79 -5.90
C VAL A 344 -30.99 -7.75 -7.43
N THR A 345 -30.24 -6.85 -8.06
CA THR A 345 -30.23 -6.70 -9.51
C THR A 345 -28.88 -7.09 -10.09
N ARG A 346 -28.92 -7.90 -11.15
CA ARG A 346 -27.75 -8.22 -11.98
C ARG A 346 -27.87 -7.53 -13.33
N VAL A 347 -26.79 -6.89 -13.77
CA VAL A 347 -26.68 -6.25 -15.08
C VAL A 347 -25.43 -6.78 -15.77
N GLU A 348 -25.59 -7.24 -17.00
CA GLU A 348 -24.47 -7.58 -17.87
C GLU A 348 -24.14 -6.36 -18.73
N GLY A 349 -22.91 -5.87 -18.60
CA GLY A 349 -22.43 -4.66 -19.24
C GLY A 349 -21.15 -4.92 -20.03
N GLU A 350 -20.73 -3.92 -20.81
CA GLU A 350 -19.52 -4.03 -21.64
C GLU A 350 -18.26 -4.04 -20.76
N GLU A 351 -17.35 -4.99 -21.01
CA GLU A 351 -16.06 -5.05 -20.31
C GLU A 351 -15.20 -3.85 -20.73
N GLN A 352 -14.65 -3.12 -19.75
CA GLN A 352 -13.80 -1.97 -20.05
C GLN A 352 -12.50 -2.45 -20.69
N ALA A 353 -12.15 -1.87 -21.84
CA ALA A 353 -10.86 -2.12 -22.46
C ALA A 353 -9.71 -1.76 -21.50
N PRO A 354 -8.63 -2.56 -21.48
CA PRO A 354 -7.47 -2.28 -20.63
C PRO A 354 -6.85 -0.93 -20.99
N LYS A 355 -6.26 -0.24 -20.00
CA LYS A 355 -5.37 0.88 -20.30
C LYS A 355 -4.18 0.33 -21.08
N LYS A 356 -3.98 0.80 -22.32
CA LYS A 356 -2.71 0.60 -23.02
C LYS A 356 -1.61 1.23 -22.16
N LYS A 357 -0.62 0.41 -21.77
CA LYS A 357 0.54 0.86 -20.99
C LYS A 357 1.38 1.83 -21.81
#